data_AF-A0A957UJH7-F1
#
_entry.id   AF-A0A957UJH7-F1
#
_cell.length_a   1.000
_cell.length_b   1.000
_cell.length_c   1.000
_cell.angle_alpha   90.00
_cell.angle_beta   90.00
_cell.angle_gamma   90.00
#
_symmetry.space_group_name_H-M   'P 1'
#
loop_
_entity.id
_entity.type
_entity.pdbx_description
1 polymer ?
#
loop_
_entity_poly.entity_id
_entity_poly.type
_entity_poly.pdbx_seq_one_letter_code
_entity_poly.pdbx_strand_id
1 'polypeptide(L)'
;GMGLSLEFVKGEGPLIHNPVRTAADVAALRVPDPQEALWFTLEAIKQTRAELDSRGIPLIGFSGAPYTLASYAIEGHGSRN
;
A
#
# COMPACT_ATOMS: atom_id res chain seq x y z
N GLY A 1 -9.45 1.45 -0.10
CA GLY A 1 -8.11 1.92 -0.52
C GLY A 1 -8.19 3.32 -1.11
N MET A 2 -7.12 3.84 -1.71
CA MET A 2 -7.05 5.20 -2.25
C MET A 2 -7.87 5.44 -3.55
N GLY A 3 -8.46 4.39 -4.13
CA GLY A 3 -9.15 4.45 -5.43
C GLY A 3 -8.32 3.92 -6.62
N LEU A 4 -7.14 3.37 -6.34
CA LEU A 4 -6.28 2.72 -7.34
C LEU A 4 -6.64 1.23 -7.47
N SER A 5 -6.75 0.77 -8.71
CA SER A 5 -7.01 -0.62 -9.10
C SER A 5 -5.68 -1.35 -9.23
N LEU A 6 -5.27 -2.00 -8.14
CA LEU A 6 -3.99 -2.67 -8.00
C LEU A 6 -4.14 -4.19 -8.20
N GLU A 7 -3.31 -4.76 -9.05
CA GLU A 7 -3.13 -6.20 -9.25
C GLU A 7 -1.67 -6.58 -9.02
N PHE A 8 -1.43 -7.74 -8.41
CA PHE A 8 -0.08 -8.31 -8.31
C PHE A 8 0.12 -9.39 -9.36
N VAL A 9 0.90 -9.07 -10.39
CA VAL A 9 1.20 -9.99 -11.47
C VAL A 9 2.48 -10.77 -11.14
N LYS A 10 2.40 -12.10 -11.23
CA LYS A 10 3.51 -13.00 -10.91
C LYS A 10 4.72 -12.70 -11.80
N GLY A 11 5.83 -12.30 -11.19
CA GLY A 11 7.09 -11.99 -11.89
C GLY A 11 7.21 -10.54 -12.38
N GLU A 12 6.15 -9.75 -12.32
CA GLU A 12 6.14 -8.34 -12.77
C GLU A 12 5.92 -7.36 -11.62
N GLY A 13 5.29 -7.80 -10.53
CA GLY A 13 5.04 -6.98 -9.36
C GLY A 13 3.70 -6.24 -9.41
N PRO A 14 3.58 -5.07 -8.76
CA PRO A 14 2.32 -4.34 -8.69
C PRO A 14 2.03 -3.65 -10.03
N LEU A 15 0.83 -3.89 -10.56
CA LEU A 15 0.26 -3.25 -11.75
C LEU A 15 -0.96 -2.43 -11.33
N ILE A 16 -1.01 -1.16 -11.74
CA ILE A 16 -2.13 -0.25 -11.47
C ILE A 16 -2.84 0.05 -12.79
N HIS A 17 -4.08 -0.43 -12.92
CA HIS A 17 -4.87 -0.37 -14.15
C HIS A 17 -5.43 1.03 -14.48
N ASN A 18 -5.49 1.91 -13.48
CA ASN A 18 -5.93 3.30 -13.60
C ASN A 18 -4.85 4.27 -13.08
N PRO A 19 -3.71 4.39 -13.79
CA PRO A 19 -2.62 5.26 -13.37
C PRO A 19 -3.05 6.73 -13.33
N VAL A 20 -2.49 7.48 -12.40
CA VAL A 20 -2.72 8.92 -12.22
C VAL A 20 -1.98 9.69 -13.31
N ARG A 21 -2.71 10.40 -14.19
CA ARG A 21 -2.12 11.15 -15.31
C ARG A 21 -2.51 12.62 -15.31
N THR A 22 -3.62 12.97 -14.68
CA THR A 22 -4.19 14.31 -14.69
C THR A 22 -4.46 14.84 -13.29
N ALA A 23 -4.65 16.15 -13.16
CA ALA A 23 -5.06 16.76 -11.90
C ALA A 23 -6.43 16.24 -11.42
N ALA A 24 -7.32 15.87 -12.34
CA ALA A 24 -8.60 15.26 -12.00
C ALA A 24 -8.43 13.88 -11.34
N ASP A 25 -7.46 13.08 -11.80
CA ASP A 25 -7.15 11.78 -11.20
C ASP A 25 -6.62 11.95 -9.77
N VAL A 26 -5.76 12.95 -9.54
CA VAL A 26 -5.28 13.30 -8.19
C VAL A 26 -6.44 13.71 -7.28
N ALA A 27 -7.35 14.56 -7.78
CA ALA A 27 -8.52 14.99 -7.01
C ALA A 27 -9.51 13.85 -6.71
N ALA A 28 -9.51 12.79 -7.51
CA ALA A 28 -10.34 11.60 -7.29
C ALA A 28 -9.76 10.63 -6.24
N LEU A 29 -8.49 10.80 -5.84
CA LEU A 29 -7.87 9.98 -4.80
C LEU A 29 -8.55 10.19 -3.45
N ARG A 30 -8.61 9.12 -2.66
CA ARG A 30 -9.26 9.10 -1.34
C ARG A 30 -8.24 8.81 -0.25
N VAL A 31 -8.47 9.39 0.92
CA VAL A 31 -7.81 9.00 2.18
C VAL A 31 -8.83 8.22 2.99
N PRO A 32 -8.94 6.89 2.80
CA PRO A 32 -9.91 6.09 3.54
C PRO A 32 -9.50 5.93 5.01
N ASP A 33 -10.46 5.68 5.89
CA ASP A 33 -10.17 5.25 7.26
C ASP A 33 -9.39 3.93 7.23
N PRO A 34 -8.18 3.85 7.81
CA PRO A 34 -7.41 2.61 7.89
C PRO A 34 -8.15 1.47 8.60
N GLN A 35 -9.02 1.77 9.57
CA GLN A 35 -9.80 0.76 10.28
C GLN A 35 -10.80 0.06 9.37
N GLU A 36 -11.26 0.72 8.30
CA GLU A 36 -12.16 0.14 7.32
C GLU A 36 -11.39 -0.46 6.14
N ALA A 37 -10.46 0.31 5.56
CA ALA A 37 -9.79 -0.07 4.31
C ALA A 37 -8.60 -1.01 4.48
N LEU A 38 -8.00 -1.07 5.68
CA LEU A 38 -6.79 -1.84 5.97
C LEU A 38 -6.97 -2.73 7.21
N TRP A 39 -8.21 -3.04 7.60
CA TRP A 39 -8.53 -3.81 8.81
C TRP A 39 -7.73 -5.12 8.91
N PHE A 40 -7.57 -5.85 7.81
CA PHE A 40 -6.84 -7.11 7.77
C PHE A 40 -5.34 -6.94 8.06
N THR A 41 -4.73 -5.84 7.60
CA THR A 41 -3.34 -5.51 7.92
C THR A 41 -3.19 -5.17 9.40
N LEU A 42 -4.15 -4.42 9.95
CA LEU A 42 -4.15 -4.07 11.38
C LEU A 42 -4.31 -5.31 12.26
N GLU A 43 -5.19 -6.25 11.88
CA GLU A 43 -5.34 -7.52 12.59
C GLU A 43 -4.07 -8.38 12.50
N ALA A 44 -3.41 -8.44 11.34
CA ALA A 44 -2.14 -9.15 11.19
C ALA A 44 -1.03 -8.56 12.08
N ILE A 45 -0.97 -7.22 12.19
CA ILE A 45 -0.03 -6.53 13.09
C ILE A 45 -0.31 -6.88 14.55
N LYS A 46 -1.59 -6.87 14.98
CA LYS A 46 -1.99 -7.23 16.36
C LYS A 46 -1.58 -8.66 16.71
N GLN A 47 -1.90 -9.62 15.85
CA GLN A 47 -1.55 -11.03 16.03
C GLN A 47 -0.04 -11.21 16.09
N THR A 48 0.69 -10.61 15.14
CA THR A 48 2.15 -10.69 15.10
C THR A 48 2.79 -10.09 16.35
N ARG A 49 2.27 -8.95 16.83
CA ARG A 49 2.77 -8.32 18.06
C ARG A 49 2.57 -9.24 19.26
N ALA A 50 1.38 -9.84 19.42
CA ALA A 50 1.08 -10.71 20.55
C ALA A 50 2.08 -11.87 20.66
N GLU A 51 2.41 -12.51 19.53
CA GLU A 51 3.35 -13.63 19.52
C GLU A 51 4.80 -13.21 19.79
N LEU A 52 5.24 -12.08 19.23
CA LEU A 52 6.60 -11.58 19.41
C LEU A 52 6.86 -10.99 20.80
N ASP A 53 5.83 -10.43 21.44
CA ASP A 53 5.93 -9.81 22.78
C ASP A 53 6.37 -10.84 23.82
N SER A 54 5.83 -12.07 23.74
CA SER A 54 6.22 -13.20 24.60
C SER A 54 7.70 -13.57 24.53
N ARG A 55 8.38 -13.16 23.44
CA ARG A 55 9.78 -13.44 23.14
C ARG A 55 10.68 -12.21 23.32
N GLY A 56 10.10 -11.05 23.68
CA GLY A 56 10.82 -9.78 23.80
C GLY A 56 11.36 -9.24 22.46
N ILE A 57 10.78 -9.65 21.33
CA ILE A 57 11.24 -9.24 19.99
C ILE A 57 10.40 -8.03 19.52
N PRO A 58 11.02 -6.92 19.09
CA PRO A 58 10.28 -5.76 18.59
C PRO A 58 9.68 -6.02 17.20
N LEU A 59 8.49 -5.46 16.96
CA LEU A 59 7.83 -5.45 15.65
C LEU A 59 7.98 -4.08 14.99
N ILE A 60 8.51 -4.05 13.77
CA ILE A 60 8.69 -2.81 12.99
C ILE A 60 7.52 -2.66 12.02
N GLY A 61 6.80 -1.55 12.13
CA GLY A 61 5.86 -1.09 11.10
C GLY A 61 6.59 -0.27 10.03
N PHE A 62 6.08 -0.29 8.80
CA PHE A 62 6.65 0.50 7.71
C PHE A 62 5.57 0.92 6.70
N SER A 63 5.91 1.92 5.87
CA SER A 63 5.15 2.32 4.69
C SER A 63 6.10 2.89 3.65
N GLY A 64 5.67 2.93 2.39
CA GLY A 64 6.43 3.58 1.32
C GLY A 64 6.47 5.10 1.50
N ALA A 65 7.59 5.72 1.12
CA ALA A 65 7.68 7.18 1.10
C ALA A 65 6.66 7.77 0.09
N PRO A 66 6.11 8.97 0.33
CA PRO A 66 5.11 9.56 -0.56
C PRO A 66 5.54 9.63 -2.03
N TYR A 67 6.80 10.00 -2.30
CA TYR A 67 7.34 10.03 -3.66
C TYR A 67 7.33 8.64 -4.31
N THR A 68 7.80 7.61 -3.59
CA THR A 68 7.84 6.24 -4.10
C THR A 68 6.43 5.73 -4.42
N LEU A 69 5.46 5.96 -3.53
CA LEU A 69 4.06 5.59 -3.77
C LEU A 69 3.47 6.34 -4.97
N ALA A 70 3.78 7.64 -5.10
CA ALA A 70 3.37 8.43 -6.25
C ALA A 70 3.98 7.90 -7.55
N SER A 71 5.25 7.48 -7.55
CA SER A 71 5.89 6.86 -8.73
C SER A 71 5.12 5.63 -9.19
N TYR A 72 4.74 4.71 -8.29
CA TYR A 72 3.89 3.58 -8.70
C TYR A 72 2.53 4.03 -9.23
N ALA A 73 1.87 4.97 -8.55
CA ALA A 73 0.55 5.46 -8.94
C ALA A 73 0.56 6.15 -10.32
N ILE A 74 1.65 6.83 -10.68
CA ILE A 74 1.83 7.53 -11.95
C ILE A 74 2.31 6.58 -13.05
N GLU A 75 3.35 5.79 -12.80
CA GLU A 75 3.92 4.89 -13.82
C GLU A 75 2.96 3.75 -14.15
N GLY A 76 2.22 3.28 -13.15
CA GLY A 76 1.29 2.16 -13.29
C GLY A 76 1.92 0.79 -13.07
N HIS A 77 3.25 0.72 -12.91
CA HIS A 77 3.96 -0.54 -12.64
C HIS A 77 5.27 -0.28 -11.87
N GLY A 78 5.96 -1.33 -11.44
CA GLY A 78 7.29 -1.22 -10.86
C GLY A 78 8.33 -0.70 -11.87
N SER A 79 9.24 0.15 -11.40
CA SER A 79 10.35 0.67 -12.23
C SER A 79 11.25 -0.46 -12.72
N ARG A 80 11.49 -0.54 -14.04
CA ARG A 80 12.54 -1.36 -14.66
C ARG A 80 13.72 -0.45 -14.99
N ASN A 81 14.55 -0.17 -13.99
CA ASN A 81 15.92 0.34 -14.21
C ASN A 81 16.89 -0.70 -13.69
#